data_AF-A0A1A8UEF3-F1
#
_entry.id   AF-A0A1A8UEF3-F1
#
_cell.length_a   1.000
_cell.length_b   1.000
_cell.length_c   1.000
_cell.angle_alpha   90.00
_cell.angle_beta   90.00
_cell.angle_gamma   90.00
#
_symmetry.space_group_name_H-M   'P 1'
#
loop_
_entity.id
_entity.type
_entity.pdbx_description
1 polymer ?
#
loop_
_entity_poly.entity_id
_entity_poly.type
_entity_poly.pdbx_seq_one_letter_code
_entity_poly.pdbx_strand_id
1 'polypeptide(L)'
;IELIQFQGDSGVLVGEFNTSNQQLRLMNHLLKFKGPGPAKDQTLVHLHHHHISLLLYTTVSSAAAVTIFITLIILCFIIIKHKHWLLSSNTSSWDKLLLVGLLLSSTSVLL
;
A
#
# COMPACT_ATOMS: atom_id res chain seq x y z
N ILE A 1 -1.40 -51.96 7.19
CA ILE A 1 -1.23 -51.00 8.31
C ILE A 1 -2.53 -50.22 8.43
N GLU A 2 -3.21 -50.31 9.57
CA GLU A 2 -4.47 -49.61 9.80
C GLU A 2 -4.22 -48.19 10.31
N LEU A 3 -5.07 -47.25 9.88
CA LEU A 3 -5.02 -45.85 10.28
C LEU A 3 -6.25 -45.57 11.14
N ILE A 4 -6.01 -45.27 12.42
CA ILE A 4 -7.07 -44.97 13.40
C ILE A 4 -6.95 -43.51 13.80
N GLN A 5 -8.07 -42.80 13.77
CA GLN A 5 -8.18 -41.43 14.27
C GLN A 5 -9.03 -41.41 15.53
N PHE A 6 -8.51 -40.84 16.61
CA PHE A 6 -9.29 -40.59 17.82
C PHE A 6 -10.17 -39.35 17.64
N GLN A 7 -11.48 -39.53 17.76
CA GLN A 7 -12.47 -38.46 17.66
C GLN A 7 -13.20 -38.35 19.00
N GLY A 8 -12.71 -37.48 19.87
CA GLY A 8 -13.12 -37.48 21.27
C GLY A 8 -12.51 -38.68 21.98
N ASP A 9 -13.37 -39.55 22.52
CA ASP A 9 -12.94 -40.72 23.32
C ASP A 9 -12.99 -42.05 22.53
N SER A 10 -13.39 -42.00 21.26
CA SER A 10 -13.53 -43.19 20.40
C SER A 10 -12.48 -43.20 19.28
N GLY A 11 -11.80 -44.34 19.12
CA GLY A 11 -10.92 -44.62 17.98
C GLY A 11 -11.73 -45.06 16.78
N VAL A 12 -11.68 -44.30 15.68
CA VAL A 12 -12.37 -44.60 14.43
C VAL A 12 -11.36 -45.02 13.38
N LEU A 13 -11.56 -46.15 12.73
CA LEU A 13 -10.76 -46.57 11.57
C LEU A 13 -11.04 -45.62 10.40
N VAL A 14 -10.03 -44.86 9.99
CA VAL A 14 -10.13 -43.85 8.91
C VAL A 14 -9.44 -44.28 7.62
N GLY A 15 -8.70 -45.38 7.64
CA GLY A 15 -8.10 -45.91 6.43
C GLY A 15 -7.20 -47.11 6.65
N GLU A 16 -6.67 -47.61 5.54
CA GLU A 16 -5.75 -48.74 5.48
C GLU A 16 -4.64 -48.43 4.48
N PHE A 17 -3.40 -48.75 4.85
CA PHE A 17 -2.25 -48.74 3.97
C PHE A 17 -1.76 -50.17 3.73
N ASN A 18 -1.75 -50.58 2.46
CA ASN A 18 -1.22 -51.86 2.02
C ASN A 18 0.25 -51.70 1.61
N THR A 19 1.15 -52.34 2.35
CA THR A 19 2.60 -52.25 2.14
C THR A 19 3.08 -52.97 0.88
N SER A 20 2.39 -54.03 0.45
CA SER A 20 2.77 -54.82 -0.72
C SER A 20 2.50 -54.09 -2.02
N ASN A 21 1.37 -53.38 -2.09
CA ASN A 21 0.96 -52.65 -3.29
C ASN A 21 1.25 -51.14 -3.19
N GLN A 22 1.79 -50.68 -2.05
CA GLN A 22 1.98 -49.27 -1.72
C GLN A 22 0.71 -48.42 -1.89
N GLN A 23 -0.46 -49.01 -1.66
CA GLN A 23 -1.75 -48.35 -1.83
C GLN A 23 -2.32 -47.87 -0.49
N LEU A 24 -2.72 -46.61 -0.45
CA LEU A 24 -3.43 -45.98 0.66
C LEU A 24 -4.91 -45.88 0.33
N ARG A 25 -5.77 -46.47 1.15
CA ARG A 25 -7.24 -46.31 1.09
C ARG A 25 -7.68 -45.46 2.28
N LEU A 26 -8.15 -44.25 2.01
CA LEU A 26 -8.58 -43.30 3.03
C LEU A 26 -10.10 -43.07 2.94
N MET A 27 -10.78 -43.14 4.08
CA MET A 27 -12.22 -42.92 4.20
C MET A 27 -12.48 -41.45 4.55
N ASN A 28 -12.43 -40.58 3.53
CA ASN A 28 -12.52 -39.12 3.70
C ASN A 28 -13.77 -38.65 4.48
N HIS A 29 -14.88 -39.38 4.42
CA HIS A 29 -16.11 -39.02 5.12
C HIS A 29 -16.05 -39.29 6.64
N LEU A 30 -15.14 -40.16 7.09
CA LEU A 30 -14.93 -40.43 8.51
C LEU A 30 -13.89 -39.49 9.11
N LEU A 31 -13.03 -38.89 8.29
CA LEU A 31 -11.91 -38.10 8.77
C LEU A 31 -12.39 -36.71 9.24
N LYS A 32 -12.14 -36.38 10.51
CA LYS A 32 -12.54 -35.09 11.08
C LYS A 32 -11.32 -34.22 11.41
N PHE A 33 -11.34 -32.98 10.95
CA PHE A 33 -10.36 -31.96 11.34
C PHE A 33 -11.02 -30.92 12.23
N LYS A 34 -10.23 -30.24 13.07
CA LYS A 34 -10.72 -29.14 13.91
C LYS A 34 -11.13 -27.90 13.09
N GLY A 35 -10.56 -27.76 11.89
CA GLY A 35 -10.88 -26.70 10.93
C GLY A 35 -11.39 -27.27 9.60
N PRO A 36 -11.48 -26.43 8.55
CA PRO A 36 -12.01 -26.85 7.24
C PRO A 36 -11.10 -27.83 6.48
N GLY A 37 -9.91 -28.14 6.99
CA GLY A 37 -8.97 -29.05 6.35
C GLY A 37 -7.80 -29.43 7.25
N PRO A 38 -6.84 -30.20 6.72
CA PRO A 38 -5.63 -30.59 7.43
C PRO A 38 -4.78 -29.36 7.78
N ALA A 39 -4.14 -29.40 8.95
CA ALA A 39 -3.17 -28.39 9.33
C ALA A 39 -1.98 -28.42 8.37
N LYS A 40 -1.46 -27.25 8.01
CA LYS A 40 -0.21 -27.14 7.27
C LYS A 40 0.97 -27.16 8.23
N ASP A 41 2.10 -27.71 7.81
CA ASP A 41 3.31 -27.82 8.63
C ASP A 41 3.93 -26.45 8.96
N GLN A 42 3.68 -25.45 8.10
CA GLN A 42 4.26 -24.13 8.22
C GLN A 42 3.19 -23.03 8.20
N THR A 43 3.46 -21.98 8.96
CA THR A 43 2.67 -20.74 8.95
C THR A 43 2.93 -19.96 7.67
N LEU A 44 1.87 -19.42 7.06
CA LEU A 44 2.00 -18.49 5.94
C LEU A 44 2.49 -17.13 6.47
N VAL A 45 3.68 -16.72 6.04
CA VAL A 45 4.19 -15.38 6.33
C VAL A 45 3.68 -14.42 5.26
N HIS A 46 2.77 -13.54 5.64
CA HIS A 46 2.33 -12.44 4.78
C HIS A 46 3.18 -11.20 5.07
N LEU A 47 4.07 -10.85 4.15
CA LEU A 47 4.78 -9.58 4.20
C LEU A 47 3.82 -8.46 3.83
N HIS A 48 3.44 -7.66 4.82
CA HIS A 48 2.63 -6.46 4.61
C HIS A 48 3.56 -5.25 4.50
N HIS A 49 3.60 -4.62 3.33
CA HIS A 49 4.23 -3.32 3.19
C HIS A 49 3.28 -2.27 3.79
N HIS A 50 3.73 -1.55 4.81
CA HIS A 50 2.94 -0.47 5.39
C HIS A 50 3.01 0.75 4.46
N HIS A 51 2.16 0.76 3.44
CA HIS A 51 2.02 1.92 2.57
C HIS A 51 1.29 3.03 3.35
N ILE A 52 1.79 4.25 3.24
CA ILE A 52 1.12 5.43 3.78
C ILE A 52 -0.29 5.46 3.18
N SER A 53 -1.30 5.77 4.01
CA SER A 53 -2.68 5.80 3.54
C SER A 53 -2.81 6.77 2.35
N LEU A 54 -3.42 6.30 1.25
CA LEU A 54 -3.62 7.10 0.04
C LEU A 54 -4.34 8.43 0.32
N LEU A 55 -5.20 8.47 1.34
CA LEU A 55 -5.89 9.68 1.78
C LEU A 55 -4.93 10.78 2.29
N LEU A 56 -3.91 10.40 3.06
CA LEU A 56 -2.92 11.35 3.54
C LEU A 56 -2.07 11.89 2.37
N TYR A 57 -1.63 11.01 1.48
CA TYR A 57 -0.85 11.41 0.31
C TYR A 57 -1.64 12.37 -0.60
N THR A 58 -2.91 12.05 -0.89
CA THR A 58 -3.78 12.90 -1.73
C THR A 58 -4.08 14.25 -1.09
N THR A 59 -4.27 14.31 0.23
CA THR A 59 -4.53 15.58 0.93
C THR A 59 -3.31 16.50 0.88
N VAL A 60 -2.12 15.97 1.18
CA VAL A 60 -0.86 16.72 1.13
C VAL A 60 -0.56 17.13 -0.32
N SER A 61 -0.77 16.24 -1.28
CA SER A 61 -0.55 16.51 -2.69
C SER A 61 -1.47 17.60 -3.23
N SER A 62 -2.76 17.56 -2.87
CA SER A 62 -3.73 18.58 -3.26
C SER A 62 -3.37 19.95 -2.67
N ALA A 63 -2.97 20.00 -1.39
CA ALA A 63 -2.53 21.24 -0.75
C ALA A 63 -1.30 21.84 -1.46
N ALA A 64 -0.30 21.02 -1.80
CA ALA A 64 0.88 21.45 -2.53
C ALA A 64 0.56 21.90 -3.97
N ALA A 65 -0.36 21.23 -4.66
CA ALA A 65 -0.81 21.65 -5.99
C ALA A 65 -1.45 23.06 -5.94
N VAL A 66 -2.29 23.33 -4.93
CA VAL A 66 -2.93 24.64 -4.76
C VAL A 66 -1.90 25.74 -4.53
N THR A 67 -0.87 25.51 -3.70
CA THR A 67 0.20 26.52 -3.48
C THR A 67 0.98 26.80 -4.76
N ILE A 68 1.26 25.77 -5.57
CA ILE A 68 1.90 25.92 -6.88
C ILE A 68 1.04 26.75 -7.83
N PHE A 69 -0.27 26.51 -7.91
CA PHE A 69 -1.16 27.31 -8.76
C PHE A 69 -1.23 28.77 -8.32
N ILE A 70 -1.37 29.04 -7.03
CA ILE A 70 -1.44 30.41 -6.50
C ILE A 70 -0.15 31.17 -6.79
N THR A 71 1.00 30.55 -6.50
CA THR A 71 2.31 31.16 -6.77
C THR A 71 2.54 31.40 -8.26
N LEU A 72 2.13 30.48 -9.13
CA LEU A 72 2.21 30.66 -10.58
C LEU A 72 1.34 31.82 -11.08
N ILE A 73 0.11 31.96 -10.57
CA ILE A 73 -0.79 33.07 -10.92
C ILE A 73 -0.18 34.41 -10.49
N ILE A 74 0.37 34.47 -9.27
CA ILE A 74 1.05 35.67 -8.77
C ILE A 74 2.27 36.01 -9.64
N LEU A 75 3.08 35.02 -10.01
CA LEU A 75 4.24 35.21 -10.89
C LEU A 75 3.81 35.80 -12.25
N CYS A 76 2.77 35.21 -12.83
CA CYS A 76 2.24 35.63 -14.13
C CYS A 76 1.69 37.06 -14.06
N PHE A 77 0.95 37.39 -12.99
CA PHE A 77 0.47 38.74 -12.75
C PHE A 77 1.62 39.74 -12.61
N ILE A 78 2.67 39.40 -11.87
CA ILE A 78 3.88 40.22 -11.74
C ILE A 78 4.52 40.44 -13.10
N ILE A 79 4.72 39.40 -13.93
CA ILE A 79 5.33 39.53 -15.27
C ILE A 79 4.48 40.43 -16.18
N ILE A 80 3.16 40.24 -16.20
CA ILE A 80 2.23 41.02 -17.03
C ILE A 80 2.18 42.49 -16.57
N LYS A 81 2.10 42.73 -15.25
CA LYS A 81 2.08 44.09 -14.67
C LYS A 81 3.42 44.79 -14.78
N HIS A 82 4.53 44.06 -14.72
CA HIS A 82 5.87 44.61 -14.94
C HIS A 82 6.09 45.06 -16.39
N LYS A 83 5.45 44.43 -17.38
CA LYS A 83 5.41 44.95 -18.76
C LYS A 83 4.64 46.27 -18.86
N HIS A 84 3.60 46.45 -18.04
CA HIS A 84 2.78 47.67 -18.00
C HIS A 84 3.42 48.79 -17.13
N TRP A 85 4.30 48.42 -16.18
CA TRP A 85 5.00 49.31 -15.24
C TRP A 85 6.51 49.40 -15.52
N LEU A 86 6.99 49.02 -16.71
CA LEU A 86 8.38 49.30 -17.09
C LEU A 86 8.64 50.81 -17.26
N LEU A 87 7.58 51.63 -17.24
CA LEU A 87 7.67 53.08 -17.30
C LEU A 87 7.83 53.77 -15.93
N SER A 88 7.73 53.09 -14.77
CA SER A 88 7.65 53.87 -13.51
C SER A 88 8.21 53.31 -12.19
N SER A 89 8.55 52.02 -11.97
CA SER A 89 9.20 51.73 -10.68
C SER A 89 10.08 50.48 -10.59
N ASN A 90 11.12 50.64 -9.79
CA ASN A 90 12.27 49.78 -9.56
C ASN A 90 11.98 48.71 -8.48
N THR A 91 10.91 47.91 -8.59
CA THR A 91 10.62 46.85 -7.61
C THR A 91 11.41 45.56 -7.91
N SER A 92 12.61 45.54 -7.34
CA SER A 92 13.44 44.47 -6.80
C SER A 92 13.30 43.02 -7.34
N SER A 93 14.36 42.56 -8.02
CA SER A 93 14.61 41.17 -8.46
C SER A 93 14.43 40.09 -7.38
N TRP A 94 14.57 40.45 -6.10
CA TRP A 94 14.54 39.54 -4.95
C TRP A 94 13.19 38.85 -4.73
N ASP A 95 12.07 39.51 -5.02
CA ASP A 95 10.72 38.93 -4.83
C ASP A 95 10.45 37.78 -5.83
N LYS A 96 11.01 37.89 -7.04
CA LYS A 96 10.90 36.85 -8.07
C LYS A 96 11.69 35.59 -7.68
N LEU A 97 12.86 35.77 -7.06
CA LEU A 97 13.69 34.67 -6.55
C LEU A 97 13.02 33.94 -5.38
N LEU A 98 12.39 34.69 -4.46
CA LEU A 98 11.61 34.12 -3.36
C LEU A 98 10.46 33.24 -3.86
N LEU A 99 9.75 33.70 -4.89
CA LEU A 99 8.64 32.98 -5.48
C LEU A 99 9.07 31.67 -6.15
N VAL A 100 10.22 31.67 -6.84
CA VAL A 100 10.82 30.45 -7.42
C VAL A 100 11.26 29.47 -6.34
N GLY A 101 11.84 29.97 -5.24
CA GLY A 101 12.19 29.14 -4.08
C GLY A 101 10.97 28.47 -3.44
N LEU A 102 9.87 29.20 -3.33
CA LEU A 102 8.61 28.67 -2.79
C LEU A 102 7.99 27.59 -3.69
N LEU A 103 8.06 27.76 -5.02
CA LEU A 103 7.66 26.74 -5.99
C LEU A 103 8.51 25.47 -5.87
N LEU A 104 9.82 25.62 -5.75
CA LEU A 104 10.74 24.50 -5.62
C LEU A 104 10.51 23.72 -4.32
N SER A 105 10.31 24.44 -3.20
CA SER A 105 9.98 23.84 -1.91
C SER A 105 8.64 23.09 -1.95
N SER A 106 7.62 23.68 -2.56
CA SER A 106 6.29 23.05 -2.69
C SER A 106 6.34 21.79 -3.56
N THR A 107 7.21 21.77 -4.58
CA THR A 107 7.41 20.60 -5.45
C THR A 107 8.15 19.48 -4.73
N SER A 108 9.08 19.80 -3.83
CA SER A 108 9.81 18.80 -3.03
C SER A 108 8.92 18.05 -2.04
N VAL A 109 7.77 18.60 -1.65
CA VAL A 109 6.81 17.92 -0.75
C VAL A 109 6.02 16.82 -1.49
N LEU A 110 6.01 16.86 -2.82
CA LEU A 110 5.32 15.89 -3.68
C LEU A 110 6.20 14.69 -4.08
N LEU A 111 7.53 14.85 -4.00
CA LEU A 111 8.55 13.82 -4.24
C LEU A 111 8.80 12.99 -2.97
#